data_AF-A0AAJ1YGA1-F1
#
_entry.id   AF-A0AAJ1YGA1-F1
#
_cell.length_a   1.000
_cell.length_b   1.000
_cell.length_c   1.000
_cell.angle_alpha   90.00
_cell.angle_beta   90.00
_cell.angle_gamma   90.00
#
_symmetry.space_group_name_H-M   'P 1'
#
loop_
_entity.id
_entity.type
_entity.pdbx_description
1 polymer ?
#
loop_
_entity_poly.entity_id
_entity_poly.type
_entity_poly.pdbx_seq_one_letter_code
_entity_poly.pdbx_strand_id
1 'polypeptide(L)'
;MPNIPNPHPPADTLRACLTLLPQQATDRILTHLQQVIHYEPVIGVMGKSGAGKSSLCNALFQQPVCLTNDLTACTREPQRLVLSVGDRNMTLVDLPGVGETPEYDAEYLTLYRDLLAELDLIIWVLRADERARAVDIVTYRALLAQGADPSRFLFVLSQADRIPPAHEWDEAQAIPSATQLLAMAVVCTQVANQLPSSFPVMAVSARTGYNLPAFVALMVHALPVQASSAVYRQIKLENRSVDSETAVRQDFGEAAGKVFDSVIDPLSLPSGLTVLLRRLRRKLVRLAIRLWDRLFG
;
A
#
# COMPACT_ATOMS: atom_id res chain seq x y z
N MET A 1 -20.38 38.56 -7.56
CA MET A 1 -19.32 38.03 -6.66
C MET A 1 -17.99 38.14 -7.39
N PRO A 2 -16.92 38.60 -6.73
CA PRO A 2 -15.63 38.82 -7.39
C PRO A 2 -15.09 37.50 -7.94
N ASN A 3 -14.66 37.56 -9.20
CA ASN A 3 -14.07 36.46 -9.97
C ASN A 3 -12.72 36.12 -9.33
N ILE A 4 -12.69 35.09 -8.48
CA ILE A 4 -11.44 34.56 -7.93
C ILE A 4 -10.65 34.01 -9.13
N PRO A 5 -9.40 34.44 -9.37
CA PRO A 5 -8.64 33.92 -10.50
C PRO A 5 -8.54 32.41 -10.35
N ASN A 6 -8.94 31.70 -11.41
CA ASN A 6 -8.79 30.25 -11.51
C ASN A 6 -7.32 29.93 -11.17
N PRO A 7 -7.03 29.13 -10.12
CA PRO A 7 -5.66 28.88 -9.74
C PRO A 7 -4.95 28.20 -10.91
N HIS A 8 -3.72 28.64 -11.20
CA HIS A 8 -2.88 28.04 -12.24
C HIS A 8 -2.86 26.49 -12.10
N PRO A 9 -2.79 25.75 -13.22
CA PRO A 9 -2.59 24.31 -13.21
C PRO A 9 -1.46 23.92 -12.23
N PRO A 10 -1.58 22.78 -11.52
CA PRO A 10 -0.56 22.35 -10.56
C PRO A 10 0.85 22.33 -11.18
N ALA A 11 0.95 21.91 -12.44
CA ALA A 11 2.19 21.90 -13.22
C ALA A 11 2.82 23.30 -13.39
N ASP A 12 2.01 24.32 -13.68
CA ASP A 12 2.49 25.70 -13.83
C ASP A 12 2.97 26.28 -12.49
N THR A 13 2.28 25.92 -11.40
CA THR A 13 2.67 26.33 -10.05
C THR A 13 4.01 25.69 -9.64
N LEU A 14 4.20 24.40 -9.96
CA LEU A 14 5.48 23.71 -9.75
C LEU A 14 6.60 24.31 -10.60
N ARG A 15 6.34 24.60 -11.88
CA ARG A 15 7.29 25.27 -12.79
C ARG A 15 7.70 26.65 -12.27
N ALA A 16 6.74 27.45 -11.80
CA ALA A 16 7.01 28.77 -11.21
C ALA A 16 7.91 28.68 -9.95
N CYS A 17 7.92 27.54 -9.27
CA CYS A 17 8.82 27.29 -8.15
C CYS A 17 10.27 27.04 -8.60
N LEU A 18 10.51 26.61 -9.84
CA LEU A 18 11.82 26.17 -10.35
C LEU A 18 12.50 27.18 -11.27
N THR A 19 11.94 28.39 -11.43
CA THR A 19 12.42 29.43 -12.36
C THR A 19 13.88 29.85 -12.21
N LEU A 20 14.49 29.60 -11.05
CA LEU A 20 15.91 29.88 -10.78
C LEU A 20 16.86 28.81 -11.34
N LEU A 21 16.34 27.68 -11.83
CA LEU A 21 17.12 26.61 -12.44
C LEU A 21 17.20 26.79 -13.96
N PRO A 22 18.26 26.26 -14.61
CA PRO A 22 18.29 26.11 -16.06
C PRO A 22 17.05 25.36 -16.58
N GLN A 23 16.58 25.73 -17.77
CA GLN A 23 15.37 25.13 -18.36
C GLN A 23 15.47 23.60 -18.44
N GLN A 24 16.61 23.07 -18.88
CA GLN A 24 16.84 21.61 -18.95
C GLN A 24 16.67 20.90 -17.60
N ALA A 25 17.13 21.51 -16.49
CA ALA A 25 16.97 20.92 -15.16
C ALA A 25 15.52 21.02 -14.68
N THR A 26 14.86 22.15 -14.95
CA THR A 26 13.43 22.34 -14.66
C THR A 26 12.58 21.29 -15.36
N ASP A 27 12.80 21.10 -16.66
CA ASP A 27 12.02 20.16 -17.46
C ASP A 27 12.24 18.71 -16.97
N ARG A 28 13.48 18.32 -16.68
CA ARG A 28 13.78 16.99 -16.09
C ARG A 28 13.07 16.75 -14.76
N ILE A 29 13.10 17.73 -13.86
CA ILE A 29 12.39 17.63 -12.56
C ILE A 29 10.88 17.48 -12.80
N LEU A 30 10.29 18.28 -13.69
CA LEU A 30 8.86 18.21 -13.98
C LEU A 30 8.46 16.87 -14.62
N THR A 31 9.26 16.33 -15.55
CA THR A 31 9.02 15.02 -16.15
C THR A 31 9.06 13.91 -15.11
N HIS A 32 10.06 13.90 -14.22
CA HIS A 32 10.16 12.90 -13.15
C HIS A 32 9.02 13.05 -12.14
N LEU A 33 8.60 14.28 -11.80
CA LEU A 33 7.41 14.49 -10.96
C LEU A 33 6.14 13.96 -11.62
N GLN A 34 5.97 14.15 -12.93
CA GLN A 34 4.84 13.56 -13.67
C GLN A 34 4.86 12.03 -13.58
N GLN A 35 6.02 11.40 -13.70
CA GLN A 35 6.15 9.95 -13.52
C GLN A 35 5.75 9.49 -12.12
N VAL A 36 6.12 10.23 -11.07
CA VAL A 36 5.68 9.93 -9.68
C VAL A 36 4.17 10.12 -9.53
N ILE A 37 3.62 11.19 -10.10
CA ILE A 37 2.19 11.51 -10.01
C ILE A 37 1.33 10.45 -10.75
N HIS A 38 1.80 9.97 -11.89
CA HIS A 38 1.15 8.95 -12.72
C HIS A 38 1.69 7.53 -12.49
N TYR A 39 2.43 7.30 -11.40
CA TYR A 39 2.86 5.95 -11.03
C TYR A 39 1.63 5.09 -10.76
N GLU A 40 1.59 3.89 -11.36
CA GLU A 40 0.49 2.93 -11.20
C GLU A 40 0.95 1.79 -10.29
N PRO A 41 0.54 1.79 -9.00
CA PRO A 41 1.03 0.79 -8.06
C PRO A 41 0.49 -0.60 -8.38
N VAL A 42 1.24 -1.63 -8.04
CA VAL A 42 0.83 -3.04 -8.17
C VAL A 42 0.87 -3.71 -6.80
N ILE A 43 -0.29 -4.11 -6.29
CA ILE A 43 -0.44 -4.72 -4.97
C ILE A 43 -0.84 -6.18 -5.12
N GLY A 44 0.00 -7.08 -4.61
CA GLY A 44 -0.32 -8.51 -4.53
C GLY A 44 -1.24 -8.78 -3.35
N VAL A 45 -2.24 -9.64 -3.54
CA VAL A 45 -3.08 -10.14 -2.46
C VAL A 45 -2.98 -11.67 -2.48
N MET A 46 -2.59 -12.26 -1.36
CA MET A 46 -2.37 -13.70 -1.26
C MET A 46 -2.95 -14.28 0.02
N GLY A 47 -3.15 -15.59 0.03
CA GLY A 47 -3.73 -16.32 1.14
C GLY A 47 -4.62 -17.45 0.66
N LYS A 48 -4.86 -18.42 1.54
CA LYS A 48 -5.70 -19.59 1.25
C LYS A 48 -7.11 -19.22 0.78
N SER A 49 -7.78 -20.18 0.12
CA SER A 49 -9.20 -20.04 -0.19
C SER A 49 -10.02 -19.84 1.10
N GLY A 50 -11.03 -18.97 1.05
CA GLY A 50 -11.85 -18.63 2.22
C GLY A 50 -11.14 -17.78 3.29
N ALA A 51 -9.90 -17.34 3.07
CA ALA A 51 -9.21 -16.43 4.00
C ALA A 51 -9.82 -15.01 4.02
N GLY A 52 -10.73 -14.69 3.10
CA GLY A 52 -11.41 -13.40 3.06
C GLY A 52 -10.67 -12.31 2.27
N LYS A 53 -9.83 -12.69 1.29
CA LYS A 53 -9.12 -11.76 0.38
C LYS A 53 -10.06 -10.77 -0.30
N SER A 54 -11.05 -11.26 -1.06
CA SER A 54 -12.05 -10.42 -1.73
C SER A 54 -12.84 -9.56 -0.75
N SER A 55 -13.23 -10.10 0.42
CA SER A 55 -13.96 -9.34 1.43
C SER A 55 -13.10 -8.19 2.00
N LEU A 56 -11.82 -8.44 2.29
CA LEU A 56 -10.90 -7.40 2.75
C LEU A 56 -10.70 -6.33 1.69
N CYS A 57 -10.46 -6.70 0.43
CA CYS A 57 -10.30 -5.72 -0.65
C CYS A 57 -11.57 -4.88 -0.87
N ASN A 58 -12.76 -5.50 -0.82
CA ASN A 58 -14.03 -4.77 -0.90
C ASN A 58 -14.28 -3.86 0.30
N ALA A 59 -13.76 -4.21 1.48
CA ALA A 59 -13.84 -3.35 2.65
C ALA A 59 -12.86 -2.18 2.57
N LEU A 60 -11.67 -2.37 1.96
CA LEU A 60 -10.64 -1.33 1.87
C LEU A 60 -10.82 -0.38 0.69
N PHE A 61 -11.10 -0.89 -0.51
CA PHE A 61 -11.06 -0.12 -1.75
C PHE A 61 -12.45 0.31 -2.22
N GLN A 62 -12.52 1.45 -2.92
CA GLN A 62 -13.77 2.07 -3.34
C GLN A 62 -14.51 1.29 -4.44
N GLN A 63 -13.76 0.67 -5.35
CA GLN A 63 -14.33 -0.12 -6.43
C GLN A 63 -14.59 -1.57 -5.98
N PRO A 64 -15.63 -2.24 -6.51
CA PRO A 64 -15.89 -3.63 -6.19
C PRO A 64 -14.76 -4.52 -6.72
N VAL A 65 -14.23 -5.35 -5.84
CA VAL A 65 -13.13 -6.26 -6.08
C VAL A 65 -13.62 -7.70 -5.93
N CYS A 66 -13.57 -8.47 -7.02
CA CYS A 66 -13.81 -9.92 -6.98
C CYS A 66 -12.51 -10.62 -7.35
N LEU A 67 -11.74 -11.05 -6.35
CA LEU A 67 -10.47 -11.76 -6.57
C LEU A 67 -10.66 -13.26 -6.76
N THR A 68 -11.86 -13.79 -6.57
CA THR A 68 -12.12 -15.24 -6.58
C THR A 68 -13.45 -15.55 -7.25
N ASN A 69 -13.43 -16.31 -8.35
CA ASN A 69 -14.61 -17.00 -8.86
C ASN A 69 -14.73 -18.34 -8.12
N ASP A 70 -15.61 -18.41 -7.12
CA ASP A 70 -15.85 -19.61 -6.29
C ASP A 70 -16.28 -20.86 -7.10
N LEU A 71 -16.66 -20.69 -8.37
CA LEU A 71 -17.08 -21.77 -9.27
C LEU A 71 -15.91 -22.48 -9.97
N THR A 72 -14.71 -21.91 -9.95
CA THR A 72 -13.50 -22.49 -10.51
C THR A 72 -12.44 -22.55 -9.43
N ALA A 73 -12.49 -23.59 -8.60
CA ALA A 73 -11.38 -23.98 -7.76
C ALA A 73 -10.18 -24.34 -8.66
N CYS A 74 -9.41 -23.34 -9.09
CA CYS A 74 -8.10 -23.40 -9.76
C CYS A 74 -7.86 -22.04 -10.48
N THR A 75 -7.68 -20.93 -9.75
CA THR A 75 -7.16 -19.70 -10.38
C THR A 75 -5.65 -19.88 -10.57
N ARG A 76 -5.26 -20.62 -11.61
CA ARG A 76 -3.85 -20.99 -11.88
C ARG A 76 -3.02 -19.82 -12.40
N GLU A 77 -3.67 -18.82 -12.96
CA GLU A 77 -3.06 -17.59 -13.45
C GLU A 77 -3.40 -16.42 -12.52
N PRO A 78 -2.45 -15.54 -12.17
CA PRO A 78 -2.74 -14.38 -11.35
C PRO A 78 -3.80 -13.50 -12.00
N GLN A 79 -4.87 -13.20 -11.26
CA GLN A 79 -5.90 -12.30 -11.75
C GLN A 79 -5.52 -10.85 -11.46
N ARG A 80 -5.47 -10.04 -12.52
CA ARG A 80 -5.16 -8.61 -12.42
C ARG A 80 -6.44 -7.80 -12.50
N LEU A 81 -6.69 -6.98 -11.49
CA LEU A 81 -7.82 -6.07 -11.43
C LEU A 81 -7.30 -4.64 -11.34
N VAL A 82 -7.58 -3.84 -12.37
CA VAL A 82 -7.23 -2.41 -12.39
C VAL A 82 -8.32 -1.61 -11.69
N LEU A 83 -7.93 -0.85 -10.68
CA LEU A 83 -8.77 0.10 -9.96
C LEU A 83 -8.43 1.53 -10.41
N SER A 84 -9.46 2.33 -10.73
CA SER A 84 -9.30 3.68 -11.27
C SER A 84 -10.12 4.72 -10.48
N VAL A 85 -9.47 5.78 -10.02
CA VAL A 85 -10.13 6.94 -9.38
C VAL A 85 -9.58 8.20 -10.04
N GLY A 86 -10.45 8.89 -10.80
CA GLY A 86 -10.02 9.98 -11.67
C GLY A 86 -8.99 9.47 -12.69
N ASP A 87 -7.86 10.17 -12.80
CA ASP A 87 -6.72 9.80 -13.67
C ASP A 87 -5.69 8.88 -12.97
N ARG A 88 -6.04 8.27 -11.84
CA ARG A 88 -5.14 7.44 -11.02
C ARG A 88 -5.54 5.98 -11.08
N ASN A 89 -4.60 5.15 -11.53
CA ASN A 89 -4.78 3.70 -11.62
C ASN A 89 -3.91 2.98 -10.59
N MET A 90 -4.35 1.79 -10.19
CA MET A 90 -3.61 0.82 -9.40
C MET A 90 -4.05 -0.58 -9.83
N THR A 91 -3.14 -1.55 -9.81
CA THR A 91 -3.48 -2.95 -10.09
C THR A 91 -3.46 -3.77 -8.80
N LEU A 92 -4.55 -4.48 -8.52
CA LEU A 92 -4.56 -5.60 -7.58
C LEU A 92 -4.24 -6.88 -8.33
N VAL A 93 -3.33 -7.68 -7.80
CA VAL A 93 -3.00 -9.01 -8.34
C VAL A 93 -3.43 -10.06 -7.32
N ASP A 94 -4.49 -10.82 -7.62
CA ASP A 94 -4.81 -12.01 -6.83
C ASP A 94 -3.78 -13.08 -7.16
N LEU A 95 -2.97 -13.39 -6.16
CA LEU A 95 -2.01 -14.47 -6.24
C LEU A 95 -2.72 -15.77 -5.87
N PRO A 96 -2.50 -16.87 -6.62
CA PRO A 96 -3.09 -18.17 -6.31
C PRO A 96 -2.91 -18.54 -4.83
N GLY A 97 -3.87 -19.25 -4.26
CA GLY A 97 -3.79 -19.68 -2.86
C GLY A 97 -2.67 -20.69 -2.64
N VAL A 98 -2.03 -20.65 -1.47
CA VAL A 98 -1.02 -21.64 -1.08
C VAL A 98 -1.69 -22.92 -0.56
N GLY A 99 -1.16 -24.10 -0.90
CA GLY A 99 -1.60 -25.38 -0.31
C GLY A 99 -2.80 -26.03 -0.99
N GLU A 100 -2.96 -25.84 -2.30
CA GLU A 100 -3.97 -26.58 -3.08
C GLU A 100 -3.53 -28.04 -3.30
N THR A 101 -2.33 -28.26 -3.83
CA THR A 101 -1.66 -29.58 -3.91
C THR A 101 -0.13 -29.41 -3.94
N PRO A 102 0.67 -30.41 -3.52
CA PRO A 102 2.14 -30.32 -3.53
C PRO A 102 2.74 -30.04 -4.91
N GLU A 103 2.13 -30.57 -5.98
CA GLU A 103 2.59 -30.37 -7.36
C GLU A 103 2.41 -28.90 -7.79
N TYR A 104 1.24 -28.31 -7.48
CA TYR A 104 0.98 -26.90 -7.78
C TYR A 104 1.78 -25.95 -6.90
N ASP A 105 2.13 -26.33 -5.67
CA ASP A 105 2.91 -25.46 -4.77
C ASP A 105 4.30 -25.13 -5.35
N ALA A 106 4.93 -26.04 -6.10
CA ALA A 106 6.20 -25.77 -6.78
C ALA A 106 6.05 -24.81 -7.98
N GLU A 107 4.99 -24.98 -8.75
CA GLU A 107 4.65 -24.08 -9.87
C GLU A 107 4.30 -22.68 -9.35
N TYR A 108 3.51 -22.59 -8.28
CA TYR A 108 3.14 -21.34 -7.63
C TYR A 108 4.35 -20.60 -7.05
N LEU A 109 5.32 -21.30 -6.46
CA LEU A 109 6.56 -20.66 -6.00
C LEU A 109 7.34 -19.98 -7.13
N THR A 110 7.41 -20.63 -8.29
CA THR A 110 8.05 -20.07 -9.49
C THR A 110 7.29 -18.83 -9.97
N LEU A 111 5.96 -18.94 -10.06
CA LEU A 111 5.07 -17.84 -10.43
C LEU A 111 5.20 -16.64 -9.47
N TYR A 112 5.17 -16.88 -8.16
CA TYR A 112 5.31 -15.82 -7.16
C TYR A 112 6.63 -15.09 -7.34
N ARG A 113 7.76 -15.82 -7.46
CA ARG A 113 9.09 -15.23 -7.65
C ARG A 113 9.11 -14.27 -8.85
N ASP A 114 8.53 -14.68 -9.96
CA ASP A 114 8.53 -13.88 -11.18
C ASP A 114 7.68 -12.60 -11.02
N LEU A 115 6.60 -12.67 -10.23
CA LEU A 115 5.75 -11.52 -9.92
C LEU A 115 6.33 -10.59 -8.85
N LEU A 116 7.13 -11.10 -7.89
CA LEU A 116 7.62 -10.31 -6.75
C LEU A 116 8.31 -9.00 -7.18
N ALA A 117 9.01 -9.01 -8.32
CA ALA A 117 9.72 -7.84 -8.83
C ALA A 117 8.76 -6.70 -9.24
N GLU A 118 7.57 -7.03 -9.72
CA GLU A 118 6.53 -6.08 -10.14
C GLU A 118 5.73 -5.51 -8.97
N LEU A 119 5.63 -6.23 -7.84
CA LEU A 119 4.76 -5.87 -6.73
C LEU A 119 5.41 -4.82 -5.82
N ASP A 120 4.70 -3.72 -5.57
CA ASP A 120 5.06 -2.69 -4.60
C ASP A 120 4.85 -3.15 -3.15
N LEU A 121 3.82 -3.96 -2.94
CA LEU A 121 3.43 -4.51 -1.63
C LEU A 121 2.63 -5.80 -1.81
N ILE A 122 2.74 -6.70 -0.84
CA ILE A 122 2.00 -7.96 -0.79
C ILE A 122 1.20 -8.00 0.52
N ILE A 123 -0.11 -8.09 0.40
CA ILE A 123 -1.03 -8.30 1.52
C ILE A 123 -1.30 -9.80 1.64
N TRP A 124 -0.74 -10.42 2.68
CA TRP A 124 -0.95 -11.84 2.95
C TRP A 124 -2.04 -12.03 4.00
N VAL A 125 -3.21 -12.47 3.53
CA VAL A 125 -4.42 -12.65 4.32
C VAL A 125 -4.46 -14.05 4.93
N LEU A 126 -4.46 -14.09 6.26
CA LEU A 126 -4.56 -15.29 7.08
C LEU A 126 -5.82 -15.19 7.93
N ARG A 127 -6.48 -16.30 8.27
CA ARG A 127 -7.64 -16.23 9.18
C ARG A 127 -7.20 -16.16 10.64
N ALA A 128 -7.89 -15.35 11.44
CA ALA A 128 -7.65 -15.22 12.87
C ALA A 128 -7.97 -16.52 13.64
N ASP A 129 -8.97 -17.28 13.20
CA ASP A 129 -9.45 -18.52 13.83
C ASP A 129 -8.70 -19.79 13.37
N GLU A 130 -7.87 -19.69 12.32
CA GLU A 130 -7.13 -20.83 11.75
C GLU A 130 -5.81 -21.06 12.48
N ARG A 131 -5.56 -22.31 12.88
CA ARG A 131 -4.29 -22.72 13.53
C ARG A 131 -3.30 -23.38 12.55
N ALA A 132 -3.78 -23.86 11.41
CA ALA A 132 -3.00 -24.66 10.47
C ALA A 132 -2.18 -23.80 9.50
N ARG A 133 -1.09 -23.18 9.96
CA ARG A 133 -0.25 -22.27 9.15
C ARG A 133 0.99 -22.90 8.51
N ALA A 134 1.10 -24.24 8.56
CA ALA A 134 2.32 -24.94 8.11
C ALA A 134 2.68 -24.61 6.66
N VAL A 135 1.69 -24.65 5.76
CA VAL A 135 1.88 -24.32 4.34
C VAL A 135 2.32 -22.86 4.17
N ASP A 136 1.64 -21.90 4.81
CA ASP A 136 1.99 -20.48 4.73
C ASP A 136 3.44 -20.23 5.16
N ILE A 137 3.87 -20.87 6.26
CA ILE A 137 5.24 -20.78 6.79
C ILE A 137 6.26 -21.35 5.80
N VAL A 138 5.98 -22.53 5.23
CA VAL A 138 6.88 -23.17 4.26
C VAL A 138 7.01 -22.31 3.00
N THR A 139 5.89 -21.85 2.44
CA THR A 139 5.89 -20.98 1.25
C THR A 139 6.63 -19.68 1.52
N TYR A 140 6.36 -19.01 2.64
CA TYR A 140 7.04 -17.76 2.96
C TYR A 140 8.56 -17.94 3.11
N ARG A 141 8.99 -19.00 3.83
CA ARG A 141 10.42 -19.31 3.97
C ARG A 141 11.07 -19.61 2.63
N ALA A 142 10.38 -20.31 1.73
CA ALA A 142 10.88 -20.56 0.39
C ALA A 142 11.04 -19.26 -0.41
N LEU A 143 10.08 -18.33 -0.35
CA LEU A 143 10.20 -17.01 -0.98
C LEU A 143 11.38 -16.21 -0.43
N LEU A 144 11.57 -16.19 0.90
CA LEU A 144 12.73 -15.52 1.52
C LEU A 144 14.06 -16.14 1.08
N ALA A 145 14.14 -17.47 1.01
CA ALA A 145 15.33 -18.17 0.53
C ALA A 145 15.66 -17.86 -0.94
N GLN A 146 14.67 -17.44 -1.73
CA GLN A 146 14.81 -16.98 -3.12
C GLN A 146 15.04 -15.46 -3.23
N GLY A 147 15.26 -14.76 -2.11
CA GLY A 147 15.60 -13.34 -2.10
C GLY A 147 14.40 -12.39 -2.04
N ALA A 148 13.21 -12.87 -1.69
CA ALA A 148 12.07 -12.00 -1.44
C ALA A 148 12.37 -11.03 -0.29
N ASP A 149 12.05 -9.75 -0.48
CA ASP A 149 12.27 -8.71 0.51
C ASP A 149 11.17 -8.73 1.59
N PRO A 150 11.50 -9.01 2.87
CA PRO A 150 10.52 -9.02 3.96
C PRO A 150 9.77 -7.68 4.15
N SER A 151 10.34 -6.57 3.68
CA SER A 151 9.70 -5.24 3.73
C SER A 151 8.57 -5.06 2.70
N ARG A 152 8.35 -6.03 1.80
CA ARG A 152 7.21 -6.05 0.88
C ARG A 152 6.02 -6.87 1.39
N PHE A 153 6.12 -7.53 2.55
CA PHE A 153 5.07 -8.41 3.06
C PHE A 153 4.35 -7.81 4.26
N LEU A 154 3.04 -7.67 4.11
CA LEU A 154 2.12 -7.23 5.15
C LEU A 154 1.17 -8.37 5.48
N PHE A 155 1.38 -9.01 6.62
CA PHE A 155 0.54 -10.10 7.12
C PHE A 155 -0.66 -9.55 7.88
N VAL A 156 -1.85 -10.06 7.55
CA VAL A 156 -3.10 -9.62 8.17
C VAL A 156 -3.94 -10.82 8.62
N LEU A 157 -4.44 -10.75 9.85
CA LEU A 157 -5.41 -11.71 10.38
C LEU A 157 -6.82 -11.21 10.09
N SER A 158 -7.47 -11.77 9.07
CA SER A 158 -8.86 -11.49 8.74
C SER A 158 -9.84 -12.20 9.68
N GLN A 159 -11.11 -11.81 9.59
CA GLN A 159 -12.21 -12.44 10.35
C GLN A 159 -11.96 -12.38 11.87
N ALA A 160 -11.39 -11.28 12.36
CA ALA A 160 -11.11 -11.08 13.79
C ALA A 160 -12.36 -11.23 14.66
N ASP A 161 -13.55 -10.94 14.11
CA ASP A 161 -14.86 -11.15 14.72
C ASP A 161 -15.13 -12.61 15.13
N ARG A 162 -14.43 -13.57 14.53
CA ARG A 162 -14.61 -15.00 14.79
C ARG A 162 -13.62 -15.56 15.81
N ILE A 163 -12.74 -14.74 16.37
CA ILE A 163 -11.74 -15.25 17.30
C ILE A 163 -12.42 -15.76 18.59
N PRO A 164 -12.05 -16.95 19.09
CA PRO A 164 -12.62 -17.49 20.31
C PRO A 164 -12.35 -16.59 21.54
N PRO A 165 -13.33 -16.41 22.44
CA PRO A 165 -14.73 -16.85 22.34
C PRO A 165 -15.57 -15.95 21.41
N ALA A 166 -16.01 -16.48 20.27
CA ALA A 166 -16.66 -15.68 19.21
C ALA A 166 -17.99 -15.03 19.66
N HIS A 167 -18.68 -15.62 20.63
CA HIS A 167 -19.95 -15.09 21.16
C HIS A 167 -19.78 -13.85 22.04
N GLU A 168 -18.56 -13.51 22.46
CA GLU A 168 -18.30 -12.29 23.24
C GLU A 168 -18.11 -11.04 22.36
N TRP A 169 -18.13 -11.19 21.03
CA TRP A 169 -18.04 -10.06 20.13
C TRP A 169 -19.29 -9.18 20.24
N ASP A 170 -19.12 -7.86 20.41
CA ASP A 170 -20.22 -6.91 20.38
C ASP A 170 -20.57 -6.57 18.92
N GLU A 171 -21.61 -7.21 18.39
CA GLU A 171 -22.08 -6.99 17.03
C GLU A 171 -22.68 -5.58 16.83
N ALA A 172 -23.20 -4.94 17.88
CA ALA A 172 -23.82 -3.63 17.79
C ALA A 172 -22.77 -2.51 17.70
N GLN A 173 -21.65 -2.67 18.40
CA GLN A 173 -20.56 -1.70 18.43
C GLN A 173 -19.36 -2.09 17.55
N ALA A 174 -19.37 -3.29 16.96
CA ALA A 174 -18.27 -3.84 16.18
C ALA A 174 -16.93 -3.89 16.93
N ILE A 175 -16.96 -4.18 18.24
CA ILE A 175 -15.77 -4.25 19.10
C ILE A 175 -15.61 -5.63 19.76
N PRO A 176 -14.36 -6.10 19.93
CA PRO A 176 -14.04 -7.33 20.66
C PRO A 176 -14.19 -7.15 22.17
N SER A 177 -14.44 -8.26 22.87
CA SER A 177 -14.29 -8.33 24.33
C SER A 177 -12.82 -8.26 24.75
N ALA A 178 -12.57 -8.05 26.05
CA ALA A 178 -11.21 -8.09 26.61
C ALA A 178 -10.53 -9.45 26.38
N THR A 179 -11.29 -10.55 26.46
CA THR A 179 -10.80 -11.91 26.19
C THR A 179 -10.37 -12.07 24.73
N GLN A 180 -11.19 -11.57 23.79
CA GLN A 180 -10.90 -11.62 22.36
C GLN A 180 -9.69 -10.76 22.01
N LEU A 181 -9.55 -9.57 22.60
CA LEU A 181 -8.37 -8.71 22.42
C LEU A 181 -7.08 -9.42 22.84
N LEU A 182 -7.09 -10.10 23.99
CA LEU A 182 -5.94 -10.90 24.44
C LEU A 182 -5.66 -12.07 23.50
N ALA A 183 -6.69 -12.79 23.04
CA ALA A 183 -6.55 -13.88 22.07
C ALA A 183 -5.93 -13.37 20.76
N MET A 184 -6.38 -12.21 20.25
CA MET A 184 -5.84 -11.60 19.03
C MET A 184 -4.38 -11.22 19.21
N ALA A 185 -4.02 -10.59 20.33
CA ALA A 185 -2.64 -10.23 20.62
C ALA A 185 -1.71 -11.46 20.63
N VAL A 186 -2.16 -12.57 21.22
CA VAL A 186 -1.43 -13.85 21.20
C VAL A 186 -1.27 -14.36 19.78
N VAL A 187 -2.34 -14.40 18.98
CA VAL A 187 -2.28 -14.93 17.61
C VAL A 187 -1.43 -14.03 16.70
N CYS A 188 -1.57 -12.70 16.79
CA CYS A 188 -0.70 -11.75 16.07
C CYS A 188 0.78 -11.99 16.40
N THR A 189 1.11 -12.15 17.68
CA THR A 189 2.49 -12.39 18.13
C THR A 189 3.02 -13.74 17.61
N GLN A 190 2.19 -14.78 17.65
CA GLN A 190 2.55 -16.09 17.09
C GLN A 190 2.82 -16.01 15.58
N VAL A 191 1.96 -15.32 14.84
CA VAL A 191 2.11 -15.15 13.39
C VAL A 191 3.35 -14.34 13.07
N ALA A 192 3.59 -13.23 13.79
CA ALA A 192 4.80 -12.41 13.60
C ALA A 192 6.09 -13.20 13.84
N ASN A 193 6.10 -14.12 14.82
CA ASN A 193 7.24 -15.00 15.07
C ASN A 193 7.41 -16.08 13.99
N GLN A 194 6.31 -16.57 13.41
CA GLN A 194 6.32 -17.62 12.40
C GLN A 194 6.63 -17.08 10.98
N LEU A 195 6.20 -15.85 10.71
CA LEU A 195 6.23 -15.16 9.43
C LEU A 195 6.82 -13.75 9.65
N PRO A 196 8.13 -13.65 9.94
CA PRO A 196 8.77 -12.39 10.30
C PRO A 196 8.82 -11.44 9.10
N SER A 197 8.23 -10.25 9.22
CA SER A 197 8.36 -9.15 8.26
C SER A 197 8.84 -7.86 8.92
N SER A 198 8.97 -6.78 8.15
CA SER A 198 9.33 -5.46 8.69
C SER A 198 8.18 -4.77 9.45
N PHE A 199 6.99 -5.39 9.49
CA PHE A 199 5.76 -4.77 9.97
C PHE A 199 5.03 -5.64 11.01
N PRO A 200 4.28 -5.03 11.94
CA PRO A 200 3.44 -5.78 12.85
C PRO A 200 2.30 -6.50 12.13
N VAL A 201 1.88 -7.64 12.66
CA VAL A 201 0.67 -8.35 12.23
C VAL A 201 -0.54 -7.69 12.87
N MET A 202 -1.51 -7.29 12.05
CA MET A 202 -2.77 -6.71 12.51
C MET A 202 -3.94 -7.67 12.29
N ALA A 203 -4.86 -7.69 13.24
CA ALA A 203 -6.13 -8.39 13.10
C ALA A 203 -7.25 -7.41 12.73
N VAL A 204 -8.05 -7.79 11.73
CA VAL A 204 -9.10 -6.95 11.15
C VAL A 204 -10.36 -7.77 10.86
N SER A 205 -11.50 -7.08 10.75
CA SER A 205 -12.71 -7.70 10.21
C SER A 205 -13.28 -6.83 9.10
N ALA A 206 -13.30 -7.39 7.89
CA ALA A 206 -13.99 -6.79 6.75
C ALA A 206 -15.51 -6.71 6.96
N ARG A 207 -16.07 -7.64 7.75
CA ARG A 207 -17.52 -7.71 8.01
C ARG A 207 -17.99 -6.58 8.92
N THR A 208 -17.23 -6.30 9.96
CA THR A 208 -17.61 -5.34 11.00
C THR A 208 -16.91 -3.98 10.85
N GLY A 209 -15.92 -3.88 9.96
CA GLY A 209 -15.07 -2.70 9.82
C GLY A 209 -13.96 -2.60 10.88
N TYR A 210 -13.89 -3.56 11.79
CA TYR A 210 -12.95 -3.52 12.91
C TYR A 210 -11.50 -3.40 12.43
N ASN A 211 -10.82 -2.37 12.96
CA ASN A 211 -9.39 -2.09 12.81
C ASN A 211 -8.90 -1.83 11.37
N LEU A 212 -9.80 -1.67 10.39
CA LEU A 212 -9.44 -1.33 9.02
C LEU A 212 -8.73 0.02 8.88
N PRO A 213 -9.11 1.12 9.58
CA PRO A 213 -8.38 2.38 9.48
C PRO A 213 -6.92 2.28 9.95
N ALA A 214 -6.66 1.52 11.01
CA ALA A 214 -5.30 1.29 11.50
C ALA A 214 -4.50 0.42 10.52
N PHE A 215 -5.15 -0.56 9.89
CA PHE A 215 -4.55 -1.36 8.84
C PHE A 215 -4.16 -0.52 7.62
N VAL A 216 -5.01 0.42 7.20
CA VAL A 216 -4.69 1.38 6.14
C VAL A 216 -3.48 2.24 6.50
N ALA A 217 -3.39 2.71 7.75
CA ALA A 217 -2.22 3.47 8.21
C ALA A 217 -0.92 2.64 8.10
N LEU A 218 -0.98 1.35 8.45
CA LEU A 218 0.15 0.44 8.28
C LEU A 218 0.48 0.20 6.80
N MET A 219 -0.54 0.01 5.95
CA MET A 219 -0.35 -0.13 4.51
C MET A 219 0.35 1.09 3.91
N VAL A 220 -0.09 2.30 4.26
CA VAL A 220 0.55 3.56 3.83
C VAL A 220 2.02 3.58 4.22
N HIS A 221 2.33 3.24 5.47
CA HIS A 221 3.71 3.20 5.96
C HIS A 221 4.56 2.12 5.26
N ALA A 222 3.96 1.02 4.83
CA ALA A 222 4.65 -0.08 4.16
C ALA A 222 4.90 0.17 2.66
N LEU A 223 4.17 1.09 2.05
CA LEU A 223 4.27 1.36 0.61
C LEU A 223 5.53 2.15 0.26
N PRO A 224 6.10 1.93 -0.94
CA PRO A 224 7.05 2.85 -1.52
C PRO A 224 6.46 4.27 -1.61
N VAL A 225 7.28 5.30 -1.37
CA VAL A 225 6.83 6.71 -1.32
C VAL A 225 6.12 7.18 -2.61
N GLN A 226 6.50 6.64 -3.77
CA GLN A 226 5.85 6.95 -5.05
C GLN A 226 4.48 6.26 -5.21
N ALA A 227 4.22 5.18 -4.49
CA ALA A 227 2.98 4.41 -4.57
C ALA A 227 1.90 4.90 -3.61
N SER A 228 2.29 5.41 -2.42
CA SER A 228 1.37 5.64 -1.30
C SER A 228 0.20 6.58 -1.64
N SER A 229 0.44 7.65 -2.41
CA SER A 229 -0.60 8.60 -2.82
C SER A 229 -1.66 7.97 -3.73
N ALA A 230 -1.25 7.17 -4.72
CA ALA A 230 -2.16 6.52 -5.65
C ALA A 230 -2.98 5.43 -4.94
N VAL A 231 -2.35 4.60 -4.09
CA VAL A 231 -3.07 3.58 -3.30
C VAL A 231 -4.07 4.22 -2.35
N TYR A 232 -3.67 5.26 -1.61
CA TYR A 232 -4.54 5.91 -0.62
C TYR A 232 -5.79 6.53 -1.25
N ARG A 233 -5.68 7.02 -2.49
CA ARG A 233 -6.84 7.47 -3.25
C ARG A 233 -7.82 6.38 -3.63
N GLN A 234 -7.41 5.11 -3.67
CA GLN A 234 -8.30 3.98 -3.89
C GLN A 234 -9.04 3.56 -2.60
N ILE A 235 -8.58 3.98 -1.42
CA ILE A 235 -9.16 3.58 -0.13
C ILE A 235 -10.52 4.24 0.12
N LYS A 236 -11.50 3.51 0.67
CA LYS A 236 -12.81 4.05 1.09
C LYS A 236 -12.67 5.11 2.17
N LEU A 237 -13.52 6.14 2.11
CA LEU A 237 -13.47 7.28 3.04
C LEU A 237 -13.57 6.86 4.52
N GLU A 238 -14.37 5.84 4.83
CA GLU A 238 -14.54 5.32 6.20
C GLU A 238 -13.26 4.74 6.81
N ASN A 239 -12.30 4.31 5.98
CA ASN A 239 -11.02 3.76 6.42
C ASN A 239 -9.87 4.77 6.36
N ARG A 240 -10.16 6.03 5.98
CA ARG A 240 -9.16 7.10 5.92
C ARG A 240 -9.07 7.80 7.27
N SER A 241 -7.84 8.01 7.73
CA SER A 241 -7.55 8.81 8.92
C SER A 241 -6.76 10.07 8.56
N VAL A 242 -6.89 11.11 9.37
CA VAL A 242 -6.13 12.37 9.21
C VAL A 242 -4.62 12.10 9.25
N ASP A 243 -4.18 11.16 10.08
CA ASP A 243 -2.78 10.78 10.20
C ASP A 243 -2.27 10.09 8.94
N SER A 244 -3.04 9.15 8.37
CA SER A 244 -2.69 8.46 7.12
C SER A 244 -2.63 9.44 5.95
N GLU A 245 -3.58 10.38 5.88
CA GLU A 245 -3.58 11.42 4.85
C GLU A 245 -2.36 12.33 4.97
N THR A 246 -2.01 12.70 6.21
CA THR A 246 -0.83 13.51 6.47
C THR A 246 0.43 12.76 6.04
N ALA A 247 0.53 11.46 6.33
CA ALA A 247 1.66 10.61 5.93
C ALA A 247 1.82 10.57 4.40
N VAL A 248 0.78 10.23 3.63
CA VAL A 248 0.90 10.17 2.16
C VAL A 248 1.24 11.51 1.51
N ARG A 249 0.76 12.62 2.09
CA ARG A 249 1.15 13.97 1.64
C ARG A 249 2.64 14.21 1.88
N GLN A 250 3.18 13.78 3.02
CA GLN A 250 4.61 13.88 3.31
C GLN A 250 5.44 12.98 2.40
N ASP A 251 5.02 11.75 2.14
CA ASP A 251 5.69 10.83 1.21
C ASP A 251 5.82 11.43 -0.18
N PHE A 252 4.75 12.06 -0.69
CA PHE A 252 4.80 12.76 -1.97
C PHE A 252 5.77 13.95 -1.94
N GLY A 253 5.79 14.69 -0.83
CA GLY A 253 6.79 15.72 -0.58
C GLY A 253 8.22 15.18 -0.62
N GLU A 254 8.48 14.03 0.02
CA GLU A 254 9.78 13.36 0.02
C GLU A 254 10.17 12.89 -1.38
N ALA A 255 9.24 12.27 -2.11
CA ALA A 255 9.44 11.85 -3.49
C ALA A 255 9.83 13.04 -4.38
N ALA A 256 9.13 14.18 -4.24
CA ALA A 256 9.48 15.41 -4.95
C ALA A 256 10.88 15.94 -4.57
N GLY A 257 11.27 15.80 -3.30
CA GLY A 257 12.63 16.11 -2.84
C GLY A 257 13.68 15.20 -3.48
N LYS A 258 13.45 13.89 -3.52
CA LYS A 258 14.34 12.90 -4.17
C LYS A 258 14.48 13.17 -5.67
N VAL A 259 13.40 13.51 -6.35
CA VAL A 259 13.44 13.91 -7.76
C VAL A 259 14.35 15.12 -7.96
N PHE A 260 14.20 16.16 -7.12
CA PHE A 260 15.08 17.33 -7.19
C PHE A 260 16.55 16.95 -7.00
N ASP A 261 16.85 16.13 -5.99
CA ASP A 261 18.21 15.70 -5.67
C ASP A 261 18.82 14.82 -6.77
N SER A 262 18.01 14.05 -7.50
CA SER A 262 18.47 13.21 -8.62
C SER A 262 18.90 14.01 -9.85
N VAL A 263 18.36 15.22 -10.04
CA VAL A 263 18.67 16.10 -11.18
C VAL A 263 19.78 17.09 -10.85
N ILE A 264 19.89 17.50 -9.59
CA ILE A 264 20.84 18.50 -9.12
C ILE A 264 21.96 17.80 -8.34
N ASP A 265 23.12 17.59 -8.98
CA ASP A 265 24.30 17.08 -8.29
C ASP A 265 24.89 18.14 -7.33
N PRO A 266 24.85 17.94 -6.00
CA PRO A 266 25.37 18.90 -5.05
C PRO A 266 26.90 19.01 -5.07
N LEU A 267 27.61 17.97 -5.52
CA LEU A 267 29.08 17.89 -5.48
C LEU A 267 29.74 18.76 -6.56
N SER A 268 28.97 19.15 -7.57
CA SER A 268 29.44 19.91 -8.72
C SER A 268 29.35 21.44 -8.55
N LEU A 269 28.94 21.97 -7.38
CA LEU A 269 28.50 23.36 -7.25
C LEU A 269 29.20 24.19 -6.14
N PRO A 270 29.44 25.50 -6.36
CA PRO A 270 29.98 26.42 -5.35
C PRO A 270 29.12 26.52 -4.09
N SER A 271 29.77 26.72 -2.93
CA SER A 271 29.11 26.74 -1.61
C SER A 271 27.93 27.73 -1.50
N GLY A 272 27.99 28.90 -2.13
CA GLY A 272 26.88 29.87 -2.15
C GLY A 272 25.62 29.37 -2.87
N LEU A 273 25.79 28.59 -3.95
CA LEU A 273 24.69 28.00 -4.71
C LEU A 273 23.99 26.88 -3.92
N THR A 274 24.73 26.14 -3.09
CA THR A 274 24.15 25.05 -2.29
C THR A 274 23.06 25.54 -1.33
N VAL A 275 23.21 26.73 -0.73
CA VAL A 275 22.20 27.30 0.18
C VAL A 275 20.92 27.67 -0.58
N LEU A 276 21.07 28.25 -1.77
CA LEU A 276 19.94 28.61 -2.63
C LEU A 276 19.18 27.35 -3.07
N LEU A 277 19.89 26.30 -3.51
CA LEU A 277 19.30 25.04 -3.95
C LEU A 277 18.58 24.32 -2.81
N ARG A 278 19.15 24.30 -1.60
CA ARG A 278 18.46 23.78 -0.41
C ARG A 278 17.18 24.55 -0.08
N ARG A 279 17.15 25.87 -0.29
CA ARG A 279 15.92 26.68 -0.12
C ARG A 279 14.89 26.33 -1.20
N LEU A 280 15.34 26.17 -2.45
CA LEU A 280 14.49 25.81 -3.58
C LEU A 280 13.87 24.44 -3.41
N ARG A 281 14.67 23.43 -3.07
CA ARG A 281 14.22 22.08 -2.72
C ARG A 281 13.14 22.11 -1.63
N ARG A 282 13.39 22.82 -0.53
CA ARG A 282 12.38 22.97 0.56
C ARG A 282 11.11 23.69 0.13
N LYS A 283 11.18 24.58 -0.86
CA LYS A 283 10.01 25.26 -1.43
C LYS A 283 9.22 24.29 -2.31
N LEU A 284 9.89 23.50 -3.14
CA LEU A 284 9.29 22.45 -3.96
C LEU A 284 8.56 21.42 -3.10
N VAL A 285 9.22 20.86 -2.09
CA VAL A 285 8.63 19.86 -1.16
C VAL A 285 7.37 20.41 -0.49
N ARG A 286 7.42 21.62 0.07
CA ARG A 286 6.24 22.25 0.70
C ARG A 286 5.12 22.52 -0.29
N LEU A 287 5.45 22.85 -1.53
CA LEU A 287 4.46 23.09 -2.57
C LEU A 287 3.82 21.77 -3.03
N ALA A 288 4.60 20.70 -3.20
CA ALA A 288 4.13 19.36 -3.52
C ALA A 288 3.10 18.87 -2.49
N ILE A 289 3.42 18.97 -1.19
CA ILE A 289 2.51 18.63 -0.08
C ILE A 289 1.19 19.42 -0.18
N ARG A 290 1.25 20.72 -0.50
CA ARG A 290 0.05 21.57 -0.62
C ARG A 290 -0.79 21.28 -1.86
N LEU A 291 -0.16 20.88 -2.95
CA LEU A 291 -0.83 20.59 -4.22
C LEU A 291 -1.37 19.16 -4.28
N TRP A 292 -1.08 18.31 -3.29
CA TRP A 292 -1.46 16.90 -3.28
C TRP A 292 -2.95 16.69 -3.63
N ASP A 293 -3.87 17.42 -3.01
CA ASP A 293 -5.31 17.28 -3.30
C ASP A 293 -5.67 17.59 -4.75
N ARG A 294 -4.99 18.54 -5.40
CA ARG A 294 -5.26 18.91 -6.79
C ARG A 294 -4.58 17.96 -7.79
N LEU A 295 -3.53 17.28 -7.36
CA LEU A 295 -2.78 16.35 -8.20
C LEU A 295 -3.39 14.95 -8.17
N PHE A 296 -3.87 14.53 -7.01
CA PHE A 296 -4.41 13.19 -6.79
C PHE A 296 -5.93 13.18 -6.60
N GLY A 297 -6.60 14.33 -6.51
CA GLY A 297 -8.06 14.42 -6.34
C GLY A 297 -8.87 14.44 -7.62
#